data_AF-A0AA43UKW0-F1
#
_entry.id   AF-A0AA43UKW0-F1
#
_cell.length_a   1.000
_cell.length_b   1.000
_cell.length_c   1.000
_cell.angle_alpha   90.00
_cell.angle_beta   90.00
_cell.angle_gamma   90.00
#
_symmetry.space_group_name_H-M   'P 1'
#
loop_
_entity.id
_entity.type
_entity.pdbx_description
1 polymer ?
#
loop_
_entity_poly.entity_id
_entity_poly.type
_entity_poly.pdbx_seq_one_letter_code
_entity_poly.pdbx_strand_id
1 'polypeptide(L)'
;MIRSLMSDVTEIRKIAGIEAKRVVLYTSPEWKRDVMRRAASIMESGEQLTIPGLTKVCMSDDAIKRNGKSASELAKKVALDFSRAPAGTYAPLYETDELSLLESARGFLAEEIGLEVDVYSADAEGVYDPQNKARQAAPGRPAILLE
;
A
#
# COMPACT_ATOMS: atom_id res chain seq x y z
N MET A 1 -8.93 -4.37 6.31
CA MET A 1 -7.63 -3.72 6.59
C MET A 1 -7.38 -3.58 8.09
N ILE A 2 -8.13 -2.76 8.85
CA ILE A 2 -7.87 -2.45 10.27
C ILE A 2 -7.67 -3.71 11.14
N ARG A 3 -8.56 -4.70 11.06
CA ARG A 3 -8.43 -5.97 11.81
C ARG A 3 -7.15 -6.74 11.50
N SER A 4 -6.76 -6.79 10.22
CA SER A 4 -5.50 -7.44 9.81
C SER A 4 -4.31 -6.70 10.39
N LEU A 5 -4.34 -5.36 10.36
CA LEU A 5 -3.27 -4.52 10.87
C LEU A 5 -3.08 -4.70 12.39
N MET A 6 -4.16 -4.79 13.17
CA MET A 6 -4.07 -5.08 14.61
C MET A 6 -3.46 -6.46 14.88
N SER A 7 -3.84 -7.47 14.09
CA SER A 7 -3.26 -8.81 14.17
C SER A 7 -1.77 -8.80 13.84
N ASP A 8 -1.39 -8.12 12.76
CA ASP A 8 0.00 -8.00 12.31
C ASP A 8 0.86 -7.29 13.37
N VAL A 9 0.38 -6.17 13.94
CA VAL A 9 1.08 -5.47 15.02
C VAL A 9 1.29 -6.38 16.23
N THR A 10 0.26 -7.13 16.63
CA THR A 10 0.33 -8.04 17.78
C THR A 10 1.35 -9.16 17.54
N GLU A 11 1.37 -9.73 16.34
CA GLU A 11 2.31 -10.77 15.95
C GLU A 11 3.75 -10.26 15.88
N ILE A 12 3.97 -9.09 15.24
CA ILE A 12 5.29 -8.46 15.17
C ILE A 12 5.79 -8.15 16.58
N ARG A 13 4.94 -7.61 17.48
CA ARG A 13 5.31 -7.33 18.88
C ARG A 13 5.75 -8.60 19.61
N LYS A 14 5.01 -9.70 19.41
CA LYS A 14 5.32 -11.00 20.02
C LYS A 14 6.66 -11.56 19.51
N ILE A 15 6.95 -11.44 18.21
CA ILE A 15 8.18 -11.96 17.60
C ILE A 15 9.39 -11.08 17.94
N ALA A 16 9.23 -9.75 17.89
CA ALA A 16 10.31 -8.82 18.15
C ALA A 16 10.79 -8.87 19.60
N GLY A 17 9.90 -9.21 20.55
CA GLY A 17 10.25 -9.34 21.96
C GLY A 17 10.69 -8.03 22.62
N ILE A 18 10.38 -6.89 22.00
CA ILE A 18 10.71 -5.56 22.48
C ILE A 18 9.49 -4.91 23.15
N GLU A 19 9.72 -4.09 24.17
CA GLU A 19 8.73 -3.14 24.68
C GLU A 19 8.67 -1.93 23.75
N ALA A 20 7.92 -2.08 22.66
CA ALA A 20 7.59 -0.96 21.79
C ALA A 20 6.76 0.06 22.58
N LYS A 21 7.01 1.35 22.34
CA LYS A 21 6.23 2.49 22.84
C LYS A 21 5.37 3.11 21.74
N ARG A 22 5.76 2.90 20.49
CA ARG A 22 5.14 3.54 19.32
C ARG A 22 5.07 2.59 18.13
N VAL A 23 4.00 2.75 17.37
CA VAL A 23 3.75 2.08 16.09
C VAL A 23 3.70 3.14 15.01
N VAL A 24 4.53 2.99 13.99
CA VAL A 24 4.48 3.83 12.80
C VAL A 24 3.95 3.01 11.64
N LEU A 25 2.83 3.47 11.07
CA LEU A 25 2.16 2.87 9.93
C LEU A 25 2.47 3.68 8.68
N TYR A 26 2.97 2.99 7.64
CA TYR A 26 3.21 3.62 6.35
C TYR A 26 2.18 3.14 5.33
N THR A 27 1.38 4.05 4.80
CA THR A 27 0.44 3.75 3.72
C THR A 27 1.14 3.62 2.39
N SER A 28 0.48 2.95 1.45
CA SER A 28 1.07 2.75 0.13
C SER A 28 1.29 4.07 -0.60
N PRO A 29 2.42 4.23 -1.32
CA PRO A 29 2.63 5.39 -2.18
C PRO A 29 1.52 5.50 -3.23
N GLU A 30 1.14 6.74 -3.59
CA GLU A 30 0.01 6.97 -4.49
C GLU A 30 0.24 6.33 -5.87
N TRP A 31 1.48 6.34 -6.36
CA TRP A 31 1.82 5.74 -7.64
C TRP A 31 1.53 4.23 -7.71
N LYS A 32 1.55 3.50 -6.57
CA LYS A 32 1.20 2.08 -6.55
C LYS A 32 -0.30 1.88 -6.75
N ARG A 33 -1.12 2.77 -6.16
CA ARG A 33 -2.57 2.80 -6.34
C ARG A 33 -2.94 3.24 -7.77
N ASP A 34 -2.21 4.21 -8.34
CA ASP A 34 -2.37 4.63 -9.74
C ASP A 34 -2.18 3.47 -10.73
N VAL A 35 -1.18 2.61 -10.52
CA VAL A 35 -0.96 1.41 -11.36
C VAL A 35 -2.17 0.48 -11.32
N MET A 36 -2.77 0.28 -10.14
CA MET A 36 -3.99 -0.52 -9.99
C MET A 36 -5.21 0.13 -10.65
N ARG A 37 -5.38 1.46 -10.50
CA ARG A 37 -6.45 2.22 -11.19
C ARG A 37 -6.33 2.11 -12.71
N ARG A 38 -5.11 2.19 -13.26
CA ARG A 38 -4.87 2.01 -14.71
C ARG A 38 -5.23 0.60 -15.17
N ALA A 39 -4.90 -0.42 -14.39
CA ALA A 39 -5.27 -1.79 -14.71
C ALA A 39 -6.80 -1.98 -14.73
N ALA A 40 -7.50 -1.45 -13.73
CA ALA A 40 -8.96 -1.47 -13.66
C ALA A 40 -9.60 -0.76 -14.86
N SER A 41 -9.13 0.45 -15.19
CA SER A 41 -9.63 1.24 -16.32
C SER A 41 -9.50 0.52 -17.66
N ILE A 42 -8.39 -0.19 -17.90
CA ILE A 42 -8.21 -1.01 -19.11
C ILE A 42 -9.27 -2.12 -19.16
N MET A 43 -9.51 -2.84 -18.05
CA MET A 43 -10.52 -3.90 -18.01
C MET A 43 -11.94 -3.37 -18.21
N GLU A 44 -12.26 -2.20 -17.62
CA GLU A 44 -13.56 -1.54 -17.75
C GLU A 44 -13.84 -1.05 -19.18
N SER A 45 -12.79 -0.65 -19.92
CA SER A 45 -12.91 -0.28 -21.33
C SER A 45 -13.22 -1.46 -22.26
N GLY A 46 -13.16 -2.70 -21.75
CA GLY A 46 -13.32 -3.92 -22.54
C GLY A 46 -12.05 -4.36 -23.26
N GLU A 47 -10.93 -3.65 -23.10
CA GLU A 47 -9.62 -4.05 -23.61
C GLU A 47 -9.03 -5.21 -22.81
N GLN A 48 -8.26 -6.06 -23.48
CA GLN A 48 -7.57 -7.15 -22.81
C GLN A 48 -6.40 -6.61 -21.98
N LEU A 49 -6.46 -6.82 -20.66
CA LEU A 49 -5.36 -6.49 -19.77
C LEU A 49 -4.16 -7.41 -20.04
N THR A 50 -3.09 -6.85 -20.58
CA THR A 50 -1.84 -7.56 -20.84
C THR A 50 -0.68 -6.91 -20.09
N ILE A 51 0.33 -7.73 -19.76
CA ILE A 51 1.56 -7.24 -19.11
C ILE A 51 2.24 -6.13 -19.94
N PRO A 52 2.48 -6.29 -21.26
CA PRO A 52 3.10 -5.23 -22.05
C PRO A 52 2.23 -3.98 -22.14
N GLY A 53 0.90 -4.14 -22.25
CA GLY A 53 -0.05 -3.04 -22.31
C GLY A 53 -0.02 -2.18 -21.04
N LEU A 54 -0.22 -2.78 -19.88
CA LEU A 54 -0.20 -2.05 -18.61
C LEU A 54 1.18 -1.42 -18.34
N THR A 55 2.27 -2.15 -18.62
CA THR A 55 3.62 -1.63 -18.45
C THR A 55 3.83 -0.37 -19.30
N LYS A 56 3.41 -0.39 -20.57
CA LYS A 56 3.52 0.78 -21.47
C LYS A 56 2.73 1.98 -20.93
N VAL A 57 1.51 1.77 -20.47
CA VAL A 57 0.67 2.82 -19.89
C VAL A 57 1.31 3.41 -18.62
N CYS A 58 1.88 2.57 -17.76
CA CYS A 58 2.58 3.00 -16.55
C CYS A 58 3.88 3.76 -16.86
N MET A 59 4.64 3.33 -17.86
CA MET A 59 5.91 3.96 -18.26
C MET A 59 5.73 5.25 -19.06
N SER A 60 4.50 5.55 -19.49
CA SER A 60 4.15 6.82 -20.16
C SER A 60 3.77 7.92 -19.16
N ASP A 61 3.65 7.59 -17.88
CA ASP A 61 3.33 8.55 -16.82
C ASP A 61 4.57 8.84 -15.97
N ASP A 62 4.93 10.11 -15.84
CA ASP A 62 6.17 10.51 -15.14
C ASP A 62 6.13 10.22 -13.63
N ALA A 63 4.96 10.27 -12.98
CA ALA A 63 4.81 9.99 -11.55
C ALA A 63 5.03 8.52 -11.21
N ILE A 64 4.71 7.62 -12.15
CA ILE A 64 5.00 6.18 -12.03
C ILE A 64 6.41 5.87 -12.55
N LYS A 65 6.77 6.38 -13.74
CA LYS A 65 8.04 6.12 -14.44
C LYS A 65 9.27 6.50 -13.62
N ARG A 66 9.21 7.56 -12.80
CA ARG A 66 10.30 7.93 -11.88
C ARG A 66 10.73 6.81 -10.93
N ASN A 67 9.85 5.83 -10.66
CA ASN A 67 10.15 4.65 -9.85
C ASN A 67 10.87 3.53 -10.62
N GLY A 68 11.10 3.71 -11.94
CA GLY A 68 11.92 2.86 -12.79
C GLY A 68 11.55 1.38 -12.72
N LYS A 69 12.52 0.53 -12.34
CA LYS A 69 12.35 -0.93 -12.27
C LYS A 69 11.20 -1.35 -11.35
N SER A 70 11.00 -0.67 -10.22
CA SER A 70 9.93 -0.98 -9.26
C SER A 70 8.55 -0.80 -9.87
N ALA A 71 8.38 0.21 -10.72
CA ALA A 71 7.12 0.44 -11.43
C ALA A 71 6.85 -0.64 -12.48
N SER A 72 7.86 -1.03 -13.26
CA SER A 72 7.72 -2.11 -14.24
C SER A 72 7.38 -3.45 -13.60
N GLU A 73 8.02 -3.80 -12.49
CA GLU A 73 7.72 -5.04 -11.75
C GLU A 73 6.32 -5.01 -11.12
N LEU A 74 5.90 -3.86 -10.57
CA LEU A 74 4.54 -3.72 -10.05
C LEU A 74 3.50 -3.85 -11.15
N ALA A 75 3.70 -3.19 -12.30
CA ALA A 75 2.78 -3.29 -13.44
C ALA A 75 2.64 -4.73 -13.93
N LYS A 76 3.74 -5.49 -14.04
CA LYS A 76 3.69 -6.92 -14.36
C LYS A 76 2.84 -7.71 -13.36
N LYS A 77 3.10 -7.51 -12.07
CA LYS A 77 2.36 -8.19 -11.00
C LYS A 77 0.87 -7.85 -11.02
N VAL A 78 0.53 -6.57 -11.11
CA VAL A 78 -0.86 -6.09 -11.16
C VAL A 78 -1.58 -6.67 -12.38
N ALA A 79 -0.97 -6.69 -13.57
CA ALA A 79 -1.57 -7.30 -14.75
C ALA A 79 -1.87 -8.80 -14.56
N LEU A 80 -0.95 -9.54 -13.94
CA LEU A 80 -1.14 -10.96 -13.63
C LEU A 80 -2.24 -11.19 -12.59
N ASP A 81 -2.25 -10.39 -11.53
CA ASP A 81 -3.19 -10.54 -10.42
C ASP A 81 -4.62 -10.16 -10.86
N PHE A 82 -4.77 -9.07 -11.63
CA PHE A 82 -6.06 -8.59 -12.13
C PHE A 82 -6.62 -9.49 -13.22
N SER A 83 -5.78 -10.05 -14.11
CA SER A 83 -6.25 -10.98 -15.15
C SER A 83 -6.76 -12.31 -14.61
N ARG A 84 -6.38 -12.69 -13.38
CA ARG A 84 -6.78 -13.95 -12.73
C ARG A 84 -7.94 -13.79 -11.74
N ALA A 85 -8.28 -12.57 -11.35
CA ALA A 85 -9.32 -12.29 -10.38
C ALA A 85 -10.61 -11.82 -11.07
N PRO A 86 -11.79 -12.04 -10.46
CA PRO A 86 -13.03 -11.41 -10.90
C PRO A 86 -12.89 -9.87 -10.95
N ALA A 87 -13.55 -9.24 -11.93
CA ALA A 87 -13.62 -7.78 -12.01
C ALA A 87 -14.11 -7.16 -10.69
N GLY A 88 -13.50 -6.04 -10.30
CA GLY A 88 -13.82 -5.35 -9.04
C GLY A 88 -13.20 -5.96 -7.77
N THR A 89 -12.55 -7.15 -7.85
CA THR A 89 -11.94 -7.79 -6.66
C THR A 89 -10.95 -6.88 -5.93
N TYR A 90 -10.18 -6.09 -6.67
CA TYR A 90 -9.18 -5.19 -6.12
C TYR A 90 -9.65 -3.74 -5.97
N ALA A 91 -10.91 -3.43 -6.30
CA ALA A 91 -11.46 -2.08 -6.20
C ALA A 91 -11.22 -1.42 -4.84
N PRO A 92 -11.46 -2.10 -3.71
CA PRO A 92 -11.20 -1.51 -2.40
C PRO A 92 -9.74 -1.10 -2.17
N LEU A 93 -8.77 -1.72 -2.86
CA LEU A 93 -7.34 -1.42 -2.67
C LEU A 93 -6.92 -0.09 -3.30
N TYR A 94 -7.56 0.31 -4.39
CA TYR A 94 -7.17 1.52 -5.11
C TYR A 94 -8.18 2.67 -4.97
N GLU A 95 -9.44 2.38 -4.66
CA GLU A 95 -10.46 3.39 -4.37
C GLU A 95 -10.37 3.95 -2.95
N THR A 96 -9.91 3.14 -1.99
CA THR A 96 -9.81 3.59 -0.59
C THR A 96 -8.59 4.47 -0.39
N ASP A 97 -8.80 5.67 0.15
CA ASP A 97 -7.73 6.48 0.71
C ASP A 97 -7.29 5.90 2.07
N GLU A 98 -6.24 5.09 2.03
CA GLU A 98 -5.67 4.43 3.21
C GLU A 98 -5.18 5.41 4.27
N LEU A 99 -4.60 6.54 3.82
CA LEU A 99 -4.03 7.53 4.73
C LEU A 99 -5.15 8.15 5.55
N SER A 100 -6.15 8.71 4.88
CA SER A 100 -7.33 9.28 5.54
C SER A 100 -8.05 8.25 6.43
N LEU A 101 -8.17 7.00 5.97
CA LEU A 101 -8.81 5.93 6.73
C LEU A 101 -8.05 5.63 8.03
N LEU A 102 -6.73 5.45 7.97
CA LEU A 102 -5.91 5.13 9.14
C LEU A 102 -5.74 6.32 10.07
N GLU A 103 -5.65 7.54 9.54
CA GLU A 103 -5.65 8.76 10.35
C GLU A 103 -6.95 8.91 11.14
N SER A 104 -8.11 8.68 10.51
CA SER A 104 -9.40 8.71 11.19
C SER A 104 -9.54 7.61 12.26
N ALA A 105 -8.90 6.46 12.05
CA ALA A 105 -8.89 5.33 12.98
C ALA A 105 -7.74 5.39 14.00
N ARG A 106 -6.88 6.41 13.96
CA ARG A 106 -5.65 6.50 14.76
C ARG A 106 -5.92 6.37 16.26
N GLY A 107 -6.93 7.09 16.77
CA GLY A 107 -7.28 7.05 18.19
C GLY A 107 -7.73 5.66 18.64
N PHE A 108 -8.61 5.03 17.86
CA PHE A 108 -9.06 3.66 18.10
C PHE A 108 -7.90 2.66 18.06
N LEU A 109 -7.01 2.76 17.06
CA LEU A 109 -5.84 1.90 16.94
C LEU A 109 -4.90 2.06 18.13
N ALA A 110 -4.67 3.30 18.60
CA ALA A 110 -3.81 3.57 19.75
C ALA A 110 -4.39 2.95 21.03
N GLU A 111 -5.70 3.05 21.23
CA GLU A 111 -6.40 2.47 22.39
C GLU A 111 -6.33 0.93 22.37
N GLU A 112 -6.66 0.29 21.24
CA GLU A 112 -6.67 -1.17 21.12
C GLU A 112 -5.28 -1.79 21.18
N ILE A 113 -4.28 -1.13 20.58
CA ILE A 113 -2.90 -1.62 20.58
C ILE A 113 -2.21 -1.31 21.92
N GLY A 114 -2.64 -0.24 22.59
CA GLY A 114 -2.03 0.28 23.82
C GLY A 114 -0.70 1.01 23.58
N LEU A 115 -0.48 1.54 22.37
CA LEU A 115 0.75 2.22 21.95
C LEU A 115 0.39 3.51 21.21
N GLU A 116 1.32 4.47 21.17
CA GLU A 116 1.16 5.63 20.29
C GLU A 116 1.19 5.16 18.83
N VAL A 117 0.23 5.61 18.03
CA VAL A 117 0.15 5.28 16.60
C VAL A 117 0.42 6.54 15.80
N ASP A 118 1.34 6.46 14.85
CA ASP A 118 1.51 7.44 13.78
C ASP A 118 1.20 6.83 12.43
N VAL A 119 0.70 7.66 11.52
CA VAL A 119 0.40 7.27 10.15
C VAL A 119 1.12 8.24 9.22
N TYR A 120 1.86 7.70 8.26
CA TYR A 120 2.53 8.48 7.23
C TYR A 120 2.28 7.88 5.86
N SER A 121 2.25 8.74 4.84
CA SER A 121 2.36 8.25 3.47
C SER A 121 3.81 7.87 3.15
N ALA A 122 4.00 6.74 2.48
CA ALA A 122 5.34 6.29 2.09
C ALA A 122 6.03 7.17 1.02
N ASP A 123 5.29 8.10 0.41
CA ASP A 123 5.81 9.12 -0.52
C ASP A 123 5.87 10.53 0.10
N ALA A 124 5.58 10.69 1.39
CA ALA A 124 5.71 11.97 2.07
C ALA A 124 7.18 12.42 2.13
N GLU A 125 7.42 13.70 1.82
CA GLU A 125 8.75 14.30 1.95
C GLU A 125 9.15 14.38 3.43
N GLY A 126 10.38 13.97 3.75
CA GLY A 126 10.90 13.98 5.12
C GLY A 126 10.23 12.97 6.06
N VAL A 127 9.60 11.92 5.51
CA VAL A 127 8.97 10.86 6.32
C VAL A 127 9.94 10.26 7.35
N TYR A 128 9.46 10.13 8.59
CA TYR A 128 10.20 9.43 9.63
C TYR A 128 10.21 7.93 9.32
N ASP A 129 11.32 7.42 8.77
CA ASP A 129 11.47 5.99 8.46
C ASP A 129 12.90 5.51 8.72
N PRO A 130 13.32 5.40 10.01
CA PRO A 130 14.69 5.03 10.38
C PRO A 130 15.11 3.64 9.89
N GLN A 131 14.15 2.77 9.57
CA GLN A 131 14.40 1.39 9.12
C GLN A 131 14.09 1.17 7.62
N ASN A 132 13.77 2.22 6.87
CA ASN A 132 13.43 2.16 5.45
C ASN A 132 12.33 1.10 5.16
N LYS A 133 11.29 1.07 6.00
CA LYS A 133 10.12 0.18 5.90
C LYS A 133 9.02 0.73 5.00
N ALA A 134 8.92 2.06 4.81
CA ALA A 134 7.89 2.70 4.01
C ALA A 134 7.82 2.14 2.57
N ARG A 135 8.97 1.83 1.96
CA ARG A 135 9.06 1.21 0.63
C ARG A 135 8.31 -0.13 0.50
N GLN A 136 8.13 -0.85 1.62
CA GLN A 136 7.45 -2.14 1.67
C GLN A 136 5.92 -2.00 1.70
N ALA A 137 5.39 -0.81 1.98
CA ALA A 137 3.95 -0.56 2.00
C ALA A 137 3.34 -0.83 0.63
N ALA A 138 2.23 -1.55 0.61
CA ALA A 138 1.49 -1.89 -0.60
C ALA A 138 -0.01 -1.60 -0.39
N PRO A 139 -0.78 -1.34 -1.45
CA PRO A 139 -2.22 -1.13 -1.31
C PRO A 139 -2.87 -2.35 -0.63
N GLY A 140 -3.70 -2.10 0.38
CA GLY A 140 -4.31 -3.03 1.32
C GLY A 140 -3.41 -3.51 2.46
N ARG A 141 -2.12 -3.18 2.43
CA ARG A 141 -1.10 -3.70 3.34
C ARG A 141 -0.06 -2.62 3.71
N PRO A 142 -0.41 -1.76 4.68
CA PRO A 142 0.52 -0.79 5.25
C PRO A 142 1.78 -1.47 5.80
N ALA A 143 2.93 -0.79 5.71
CA ALA A 143 4.13 -1.26 6.40
C ALA A 143 4.10 -0.82 7.87
N ILE A 144 4.63 -1.66 8.75
CA ILE A 144 4.59 -1.47 10.20
C ILE A 144 6.01 -1.38 10.74
N LEU A 145 6.32 -0.29 11.44
CA LEU A 145 7.50 -0.13 12.28
C LEU A 145 7.05 -0.10 13.74
N LEU A 146 7.64 -0.97 14.56
CA LEU A 146 7.53 -0.91 16.02
C LEU A 146 8.83 -0.35 16.57
N GLU A 147 8.73 0.62 17.48
CA GLU A 147 9.84 1.21 18.21
C GLU A 147 9.50 1.41 19.69
#